data_AF-A0AAU3CVQ5-F1
#
_entry.id   AF-A0AAU3CVQ5-F1
#
_cell.length_a   1.000
_cell.length_b   1.000
_cell.length_c   1.000
_cell.angle_alpha   90.00
_cell.angle_beta   90.00
_cell.angle_gamma   90.00
#
_symmetry.space_group_name_H-M   'P 1'
#
loop_
_entity.id
_entity.type
_entity.pdbx_description
1 polymer ?
#
loop_
_entity_poly.entity_id
_entity_poly.type
_entity_poly.pdbx_seq_one_letter_code
_entity_poly.pdbx_strand_id
1 'polypeptide(L)'
;MRSPTAVPSTAARFGWLDAVRGIAALTVALHHLSAELFVGFGTAVREVFDPGIFGVMAFFLVSGYIVPASLERRGDVKAFWVGRLYRLYPLCAVVFVAAAVLVPQRFSAVDVSVHEHPLLAAVANATMLQDLLGLRSGLPVMWTLTYEMVFYYLVTLLFMTGAHRRSGPVAVAFAGAALLLGPWAAAWSLRPEFTVRQLTAGTALIVATGLLFLLTGRRAAQLTGAALLAGLGLVLMVANGRSTPWESLLILATMFSGTVIYRAERGQIRRGAAWAYCGLVIVAGTAAGLLYDDKQAQIRTWTASPIAWVSAFLAGWALFGVAMRLRRRRMPAPLTWLGLVSFSVYLLHRPLIATMSWSMEKVGHPHGTARQLIWVAAFLTALLLLSALTYHLVELPGQRLARRLLDRGRRLSTGREAVAPEASQQLRTTPEQRTPAGTTADLTTTADLTTPDGTTPGKGRHRLGSYQ
;
A
#
# COMPACT_ATOMS: atom_id res chain seq x y z
N MET A 1 29.58 -35.65 -5.40
CA MET A 1 28.14 -35.35 -5.58
C MET A 1 27.80 -34.09 -4.81
N ARG A 2 27.55 -32.97 -5.49
CA ARG A 2 27.02 -31.75 -4.86
C ARG A 2 25.49 -31.90 -4.84
N SER A 3 24.91 -32.05 -3.65
CA SER A 3 23.46 -32.09 -3.47
C SER A 3 22.82 -30.84 -4.10
N PRO A 4 21.73 -30.96 -4.87
CA PRO A 4 21.03 -29.78 -5.36
C PRO A 4 20.45 -29.07 -4.14
N THR A 5 20.93 -27.87 -3.84
CA THR A 5 20.27 -26.99 -2.87
C THR A 5 18.89 -26.67 -3.43
N ALA A 6 17.87 -27.37 -2.94
CA ALA A 6 16.49 -27.12 -3.30
C ALA A 6 16.20 -25.63 -3.07
N VAL A 7 15.99 -24.90 -4.15
CA VAL A 7 15.52 -23.51 -4.08
C VAL A 7 14.16 -23.56 -3.36
N PRO A 8 14.01 -22.92 -2.19
CA PRO A 8 12.75 -22.96 -1.47
C PRO A 8 11.63 -22.45 -2.39
N SER A 9 10.52 -23.19 -2.45
CA SER A 9 9.37 -22.82 -3.27
C SER A 9 8.94 -21.38 -2.98
N THR A 10 8.35 -20.71 -3.97
CA THR A 10 7.88 -19.31 -3.85
C THR A 10 6.96 -19.11 -2.64
N ALA A 11 6.25 -20.17 -2.21
CA ALA A 11 5.43 -20.23 -1.00
C ALA A 11 6.25 -20.20 0.30
N ALA A 12 7.42 -20.86 0.35
CA ALA A 12 8.31 -20.80 1.51
C ALA A 12 8.96 -19.41 1.70
N ARG A 13 9.13 -18.65 0.60
CA ARG A 13 9.80 -17.33 0.62
C ARG A 13 9.00 -16.24 1.35
N PHE A 14 7.67 -16.33 1.36
CA PHE A 14 6.79 -15.34 1.99
C PHE A 14 6.07 -15.84 3.24
N GLY A 15 6.16 -17.15 3.55
CA GLY A 15 5.42 -17.74 4.66
C GLY A 15 5.68 -17.09 6.02
N TRP A 16 6.88 -16.56 6.28
CA TRP A 16 7.17 -15.87 7.55
C TRP A 16 6.48 -14.51 7.65
N LEU A 17 6.30 -13.78 6.54
CA LEU A 17 5.55 -12.53 6.50
C LEU A 17 4.06 -12.80 6.69
N ASP A 18 3.55 -13.88 6.08
CA ASP A 18 2.17 -14.32 6.29
C ASP A 18 1.94 -14.74 7.74
N ALA A 19 2.89 -15.45 8.37
CA ALA A 19 2.80 -15.78 9.79
C ALA A 19 2.72 -14.53 10.68
N VAL A 20 3.55 -13.50 10.44
CA VAL A 20 3.48 -12.22 11.18
C VAL A 20 2.11 -11.56 10.98
N ARG A 21 1.61 -11.50 9.75
CA ARG A 21 0.28 -10.94 9.44
C ARG A 21 -0.84 -11.71 10.13
N GLY A 22 -0.76 -13.04 10.17
CA GLY A 22 -1.76 -13.88 10.82
C GLY A 22 -1.79 -13.66 12.33
N ILE A 23 -0.62 -13.67 12.99
CA ILE A 23 -0.48 -13.38 14.42
C ILE A 23 -1.02 -11.98 14.73
N ALA A 24 -0.64 -10.97 13.94
CA ALA A 24 -1.11 -9.61 14.09
C ALA A 24 -2.64 -9.49 13.95
N ALA A 25 -3.23 -10.10 12.92
CA ALA A 25 -4.67 -10.06 12.67
C ALA A 25 -5.47 -10.65 13.85
N LEU A 26 -5.07 -11.83 14.32
CA LEU A 26 -5.73 -12.48 15.45
C LEU A 26 -5.55 -11.69 16.74
N THR A 27 -4.36 -11.15 16.99
CA THR A 27 -4.12 -10.36 18.20
C THR A 27 -4.99 -9.12 18.25
N VAL A 28 -5.16 -8.41 17.12
CA VAL A 28 -6.07 -7.26 17.02
C VAL A 28 -7.53 -7.68 17.19
N ALA A 29 -7.93 -8.81 16.60
CA ALA A 29 -9.30 -9.31 16.73
C ALA A 29 -9.62 -9.67 18.20
N LEU A 30 -8.70 -10.38 18.87
CA LEU A 30 -8.82 -10.75 20.28
C LEU A 30 -8.77 -9.53 21.20
N HIS A 31 -7.96 -8.53 20.89
CA HIS A 31 -7.93 -7.26 21.61
C HIS A 31 -9.33 -6.62 21.66
N HIS A 32 -9.96 -6.44 20.50
CA HIS A 32 -11.30 -5.84 20.44
C HIS A 32 -12.37 -6.74 21.04
N LEU A 33 -12.27 -8.06 20.86
CA LEU A 33 -13.19 -9.01 21.48
C LEU A 33 -13.12 -8.93 23.00
N SER A 34 -11.90 -8.84 23.55
CA SER A 34 -11.67 -8.85 25.00
C SER A 34 -12.28 -7.63 25.68
N ALA A 35 -12.30 -6.48 24.99
CA ALA A 35 -12.91 -5.25 25.49
C ALA A 35 -14.43 -5.37 25.69
N GLU A 36 -15.10 -6.25 24.93
CA GLU A 36 -16.54 -6.51 25.03
C GLU A 36 -16.86 -7.68 25.97
N LEU A 37 -16.03 -8.73 25.97
CA LEU A 37 -16.29 -9.95 26.74
C LEU A 37 -15.80 -9.90 28.20
N PHE A 38 -14.67 -9.24 28.47
CA PHE A 38 -13.99 -9.27 29.76
C PHE A 38 -13.94 -7.88 30.41
N VAL A 39 -15.13 -7.37 30.73
CA VAL A 39 -15.28 -6.08 31.44
C VAL A 39 -14.47 -6.11 32.74
N GLY A 40 -13.51 -5.19 32.90
CA GLY A 40 -12.67 -5.05 34.09
C GLY A 40 -11.32 -5.79 34.08
N PHE A 41 -11.14 -6.86 33.30
CA PHE A 41 -9.86 -7.60 33.25
C PHE A 41 -8.85 -6.98 32.26
N GLY A 42 -9.36 -6.29 31.24
CA GLY A 42 -8.54 -5.72 30.16
C GLY A 42 -7.89 -4.37 30.47
N THR A 43 -8.36 -3.63 31.47
CA THR A 43 -7.90 -2.24 31.72
C THR A 43 -6.46 -2.21 32.23
N ALA A 44 -6.13 -3.04 33.23
CA ALA A 44 -4.77 -3.13 33.78
C ALA A 44 -3.73 -3.58 32.74
N VAL A 45 -4.10 -4.53 31.87
CA VAL A 45 -3.23 -4.97 30.77
C VAL A 45 -3.00 -3.82 29.80
N ARG A 46 -4.05 -3.11 29.40
CA ARG A 46 -3.97 -2.01 28.41
C ARG A 46 -3.18 -0.80 28.88
N GLU A 47 -3.05 -0.60 30.18
CA GLU A 47 -2.19 0.43 30.77
C GLU A 47 -0.70 0.07 30.69
N VAL A 48 -0.35 -1.20 30.44
CA VAL A 48 1.06 -1.65 30.35
C VAL A 48 1.42 -2.15 28.95
N PHE A 49 0.46 -2.68 28.21
CA PHE A 49 0.63 -3.27 26.89
C PHE A 49 -0.65 -3.16 26.08
N ASP A 50 -0.58 -2.56 24.89
CA ASP A 50 -1.69 -2.52 23.95
C ASP A 50 -1.54 -3.59 22.84
N PRO A 51 -2.29 -4.71 22.90
CA PRO A 51 -2.19 -5.76 21.88
C PRO A 51 -2.65 -5.31 20.49
N GLY A 52 -3.51 -4.30 20.40
CA GLY A 52 -3.96 -3.72 19.14
C GLY A 52 -2.80 -3.02 18.42
N ILE A 53 -2.14 -2.09 19.10
CA ILE A 53 -0.98 -1.37 18.56
C ILE A 53 0.18 -2.33 18.24
N PHE A 54 0.41 -3.35 19.07
CA PHE A 54 1.38 -4.41 18.78
C PHE A 54 1.13 -5.05 17.40
N GLY A 55 -0.10 -5.49 17.14
CA GLY A 55 -0.46 -6.11 15.87
C GLY A 55 -0.36 -5.13 14.70
N VAL A 56 -0.78 -3.88 14.91
CA VAL A 56 -0.73 -2.83 13.89
C VAL A 56 0.71 -2.48 13.49
N MET A 57 1.63 -2.35 14.45
CA MET A 57 3.05 -2.09 14.16
C MET A 57 3.69 -3.24 13.37
N ALA A 58 3.33 -4.49 13.68
CA ALA A 58 3.76 -5.65 12.91
C ALA A 58 3.21 -5.61 11.47
N PHE A 59 1.94 -5.23 11.27
CA PHE A 59 1.38 -5.02 9.93
C PHE A 59 2.12 -3.94 9.15
N PHE A 60 2.42 -2.80 9.76
CA PHE A 60 3.13 -1.71 9.10
C PHE A 60 4.54 -2.08 8.67
N LEU A 61 5.29 -2.84 9.50
CA LEU A 61 6.59 -3.40 9.11
C LEU A 61 6.46 -4.34 7.90
N VAL A 62 5.46 -5.22 7.90
CA VAL A 62 5.20 -6.14 6.77
C VAL A 62 4.82 -5.37 5.49
N SER A 63 3.93 -4.38 5.58
CA SER A 63 3.55 -3.53 4.46
C SER A 63 4.76 -2.79 3.90
N GLY A 64 5.58 -2.23 4.78
CA GLY A 64 6.86 -1.60 4.45
C GLY A 64 7.83 -2.49 3.69
N TYR A 65 7.89 -3.77 4.07
CA TYR A 65 8.75 -4.77 3.44
C TYR A 65 8.21 -5.21 2.06
N ILE A 66 6.89 -5.38 1.90
CA ILE A 66 6.29 -5.97 0.69
C ILE A 66 5.96 -4.92 -0.38
N VAL A 67 5.48 -3.75 0.01
CA VAL A 67 4.84 -2.80 -0.92
C VAL A 67 5.84 -2.20 -1.91
N PRO A 68 6.97 -1.58 -1.51
CA PRO A 68 7.96 -1.07 -2.46
C PRO A 68 8.53 -2.19 -3.32
N ALA A 69 8.80 -3.35 -2.71
CA ALA A 69 9.27 -4.53 -3.43
C ALA A 69 8.28 -4.99 -4.51
N SER A 70 6.96 -4.83 -4.28
CA SER A 70 5.93 -5.17 -5.28
C SER A 70 5.86 -4.18 -6.44
N LEU A 71 6.09 -2.89 -6.16
CA LEU A 71 6.16 -1.85 -7.19
C LEU A 71 7.42 -2.01 -8.03
N GLU A 72 8.59 -2.18 -7.39
CA GLU A 72 9.88 -2.41 -8.04
C GLU A 72 9.86 -3.67 -8.92
N ARG A 73 9.26 -4.78 -8.44
CA ARG A 73 9.14 -6.02 -9.24
C ARG A 73 8.26 -5.87 -10.47
N ARG A 74 7.23 -5.03 -10.42
CA ARG A 74 6.34 -4.82 -11.56
C ARG A 74 6.91 -3.80 -12.55
N GLY A 75 7.61 -2.78 -12.06
CA GLY A 75 8.14 -1.69 -12.88
C GLY A 75 7.07 -0.79 -13.52
N ASP A 76 5.79 -1.00 -13.16
CA ASP A 76 4.63 -0.37 -13.79
C ASP A 76 3.69 0.18 -12.70
N VAL A 77 3.61 1.51 -12.66
CA VAL A 77 2.79 2.27 -11.70
C VAL A 77 1.30 1.98 -11.89
N LYS A 78 0.83 1.87 -13.14
CA LYS A 78 -0.58 1.56 -13.44
C LYS A 78 -0.92 0.16 -12.93
N ALA A 79 -0.08 -0.82 -13.24
CA ALA A 79 -0.27 -2.19 -12.77
C ALA A 79 -0.21 -2.30 -11.24
N PHE A 80 0.64 -1.52 -10.59
CA PHE A 80 0.68 -1.43 -9.13
C PHE A 80 -0.65 -0.93 -8.56
N TRP A 81 -1.15 0.22 -9.01
CA TRP A 81 -2.39 0.81 -8.50
C TRP A 81 -3.62 -0.05 -8.79
N VAL A 82 -3.77 -0.56 -10.01
CA VAL A 82 -4.87 -1.50 -10.34
C VAL A 82 -4.80 -2.73 -9.42
N GLY A 83 -3.62 -3.30 -9.19
CA GLY A 83 -3.46 -4.44 -8.29
C GLY A 83 -3.84 -4.13 -6.84
N ARG A 84 -3.60 -2.91 -6.36
CA ARG A 84 -3.92 -2.49 -4.98
C ARG A 84 -5.39 -2.15 -4.79
N LEU A 85 -5.99 -1.40 -5.72
CA LEU A 85 -7.40 -1.04 -5.66
C LEU A 85 -8.29 -2.29 -5.61
N TYR A 86 -8.05 -3.24 -6.52
CA TYR A 86 -8.81 -4.50 -6.57
C TYR A 86 -8.47 -5.49 -5.45
N ARG A 87 -7.40 -5.26 -4.70
CA ARG A 87 -7.09 -6.03 -3.49
C ARG A 87 -7.86 -5.50 -2.28
N LEU A 88 -7.98 -4.19 -2.14
CA LEU A 88 -8.55 -3.56 -0.95
C LEU A 88 -10.05 -3.27 -1.09
N TYR A 89 -10.45 -2.57 -2.14
CA TYR A 89 -11.79 -1.99 -2.26
C TYR A 89 -12.93 -3.01 -2.30
N PRO A 90 -12.86 -4.14 -3.03
CA PRO A 90 -13.99 -5.06 -3.13
C PRO A 90 -14.43 -5.60 -1.77
N LEU A 91 -13.47 -6.04 -0.94
CA LEU A 91 -13.80 -6.56 0.38
C LEU A 91 -14.22 -5.44 1.34
N CYS A 92 -13.54 -4.29 1.30
CA CYS A 92 -13.95 -3.11 2.06
C CYS A 92 -15.40 -2.73 1.78
N ALA A 93 -15.82 -2.65 0.52
CA ALA A 93 -17.18 -2.31 0.14
C ALA A 93 -18.20 -3.36 0.64
N VAL A 94 -17.92 -4.65 0.43
CA VAL A 94 -18.84 -5.74 0.86
C VAL A 94 -19.02 -5.71 2.38
N VAL A 95 -17.93 -5.66 3.14
CA VAL A 95 -18.01 -5.69 4.61
C VAL A 95 -18.61 -4.40 5.16
N PHE A 96 -18.31 -3.24 4.57
CA PHE A 96 -18.88 -1.96 4.98
C PHE A 96 -20.40 -1.95 4.80
N VAL A 97 -20.89 -2.36 3.63
CA VAL A 97 -22.33 -2.42 3.35
C VAL A 97 -23.00 -3.47 4.25
N ALA A 98 -22.41 -4.65 4.39
CA ALA A 98 -22.95 -5.69 5.27
C ALA A 98 -23.02 -5.21 6.73
N ALA A 99 -21.99 -4.53 7.23
CA ALA A 99 -21.97 -4.00 8.60
C ALA A 99 -22.99 -2.88 8.82
N ALA A 100 -23.25 -2.05 7.81
CA ALA A 100 -24.24 -0.98 7.87
C ALA A 100 -25.70 -1.49 7.82
N VAL A 101 -25.94 -2.62 7.15
CA VAL A 101 -27.31 -3.14 6.89
C VAL A 101 -27.72 -4.27 7.83
N LEU A 102 -26.80 -5.18 8.19
CA LEU A 102 -27.16 -6.43 8.87
C LEU A 102 -27.23 -6.32 10.40
N VAL A 103 -26.60 -5.30 11.00
CA VAL A 103 -26.56 -5.13 12.45
C VAL A 103 -27.39 -3.90 12.85
N PRO A 104 -28.29 -4.01 13.85
CA PRO A 104 -29.07 -2.86 14.31
C PRO A 104 -28.18 -1.68 14.74
N GLN A 105 -28.61 -0.45 14.46
CA GLN A 105 -27.80 0.76 14.71
C GLN A 105 -27.30 0.89 16.15
N ARG A 106 -28.07 0.41 17.14
CA ARG A 106 -27.67 0.38 18.56
C ARG A 106 -26.41 -0.45 18.84
N PHE A 107 -26.13 -1.46 18.01
CA PHE A 107 -24.92 -2.29 18.06
C PHE A 107 -24.02 -2.03 16.86
N SER A 108 -24.21 -0.91 16.16
CA SER A 108 -23.62 -0.66 14.85
C SER A 108 -22.11 -0.95 14.84
N ALA A 109 -21.69 -1.79 13.90
CA ALA A 109 -20.28 -1.96 13.61
C ALA A 109 -19.70 -0.82 12.77
N VAL A 110 -20.56 0.10 12.31
CA VAL A 110 -20.17 1.31 11.60
C VAL A 110 -20.33 2.58 12.43
N ASP A 111 -19.55 3.59 12.13
CA ASP A 111 -19.63 4.90 12.80
C ASP A 111 -20.98 5.59 12.58
N VAL A 112 -21.41 6.41 13.55
CA VAL A 112 -22.68 7.15 13.52
C VAL A 112 -22.81 8.03 12.27
N SER A 113 -21.70 8.61 11.79
CA SER A 113 -21.68 9.44 10.58
C SER A 113 -22.14 8.68 9.32
N VAL A 114 -22.06 7.34 9.29
CA VAL A 114 -22.56 6.52 8.18
C VAL A 114 -24.08 6.60 8.08
N HIS A 115 -24.79 6.77 9.20
CA HIS A 115 -26.24 6.87 9.24
C HIS A 115 -26.73 8.32 9.14
N GLU A 116 -26.06 9.25 9.82
CA GLU A 116 -26.47 10.67 9.81
C GLU A 116 -26.11 11.38 8.50
N HIS A 117 -24.95 11.06 7.92
CA HIS A 117 -24.40 11.71 6.73
C HIS A 117 -23.84 10.67 5.74
N PRO A 118 -24.68 9.79 5.19
CA PRO A 118 -24.25 8.61 4.42
C PRO A 118 -23.38 8.94 3.22
N LEU A 119 -23.72 9.99 2.45
CA LEU A 119 -22.92 10.40 1.29
C LEU A 119 -21.53 10.90 1.70
N LEU A 120 -21.45 11.72 2.75
CA LEU A 120 -20.18 12.25 3.25
C LEU A 120 -19.29 11.11 3.75
N ALA A 121 -19.85 10.20 4.55
CA ALA A 121 -19.14 9.05 5.07
C ALA A 121 -18.69 8.12 3.93
N ALA A 122 -19.55 7.83 2.95
CA ALA A 122 -19.21 7.00 1.80
C ALA A 122 -18.06 7.59 0.99
N VAL A 123 -18.11 8.89 0.66
CA VAL A 123 -17.05 9.58 -0.10
C VAL A 123 -15.75 9.59 0.70
N ALA A 124 -15.79 9.96 1.98
CA ALA A 124 -14.60 9.97 2.84
C ALA A 124 -13.94 8.59 2.93
N ASN A 125 -14.71 7.53 3.19
CA ASN A 125 -14.18 6.17 3.28
C ASN A 125 -13.74 5.62 1.91
N ALA A 126 -14.37 6.04 0.80
CA ALA A 126 -13.95 5.67 -0.54
C ALA A 126 -12.56 6.25 -0.91
N THR A 127 -12.16 7.38 -0.33
CA THR A 127 -10.77 7.87 -0.48
C THR A 127 -9.75 7.07 0.35
N MET A 128 -10.21 6.29 1.33
CA MET A 128 -9.39 5.71 2.40
C MET A 128 -8.65 6.75 3.25
N LEU A 129 -9.00 8.05 3.19
CA LEU A 129 -8.34 9.12 3.96
C LEU A 129 -9.22 9.70 5.06
N GLN A 130 -10.35 9.06 5.38
CA GLN A 130 -11.35 9.57 6.33
C GLN A 130 -10.77 9.95 7.70
N ASP A 131 -9.78 9.21 8.19
CA ASP A 131 -9.16 9.49 9.49
C ASP A 131 -8.33 10.78 9.47
N LEU A 132 -7.80 11.19 8.31
CA LEU A 132 -7.13 12.48 8.12
C LEU A 132 -8.06 13.62 7.72
N LEU A 133 -9.35 13.31 7.47
CA LEU A 133 -10.40 14.31 7.24
C LEU A 133 -11.11 14.70 8.53
N GLY A 134 -10.68 14.15 9.66
CA GLY A 134 -11.30 14.40 10.94
C GLY A 134 -12.53 13.54 11.25
N LEU A 135 -12.92 12.68 10.31
CA LEU A 135 -14.06 11.77 10.39
C LEU A 135 -13.63 10.43 11.01
N ARG A 136 -14.48 9.87 11.87
CA ARG A 136 -14.27 8.49 12.32
C ARG A 136 -14.42 7.57 11.12
N SER A 137 -13.58 6.53 11.06
CA SER A 137 -13.67 5.54 10.00
C SER A 137 -15.02 4.83 10.05
N GLY A 138 -15.67 4.70 8.89
CA GLY A 138 -17.01 4.13 8.83
C GLY A 138 -16.98 2.67 9.30
N LEU A 139 -15.99 1.87 8.90
CA LEU A 139 -15.57 0.69 9.68
C LEU A 139 -14.41 1.11 10.60
N PRO A 140 -14.51 0.97 11.93
CA PRO A 140 -13.52 1.52 12.86
C PRO A 140 -12.07 1.16 12.55
N VAL A 141 -11.82 -0.08 12.10
CA VAL A 141 -10.48 -0.62 11.82
C VAL A 141 -9.81 -0.06 10.56
N MET A 142 -10.57 0.63 9.70
CA MET A 142 -10.03 1.19 8.45
C MET A 142 -9.11 2.40 8.64
N TRP A 143 -8.97 2.91 9.88
CA TRP A 143 -7.99 3.97 10.16
C TRP A 143 -6.57 3.54 9.73
N THR A 144 -6.20 2.27 9.92
CA THR A 144 -4.89 1.74 9.48
C THR A 144 -4.69 1.77 7.97
N LEU A 145 -5.78 1.59 7.20
CA LEU A 145 -5.73 1.65 5.72
C LEU A 145 -5.44 3.06 5.23
N THR A 146 -5.76 4.08 6.02
CA THR A 146 -5.41 5.47 5.72
C THR A 146 -3.90 5.67 5.65
N TYR A 147 -3.17 5.19 6.64
CA TYR A 147 -1.71 5.24 6.65
C TYR A 147 -1.10 4.38 5.56
N GLU A 148 -1.69 3.21 5.27
CA GLU A 148 -1.25 2.37 4.16
C GLU A 148 -1.47 3.06 2.80
N MET A 149 -2.57 3.78 2.61
CA MET A 149 -2.86 4.54 1.40
C MET A 149 -1.87 5.72 1.22
N VAL A 150 -1.60 6.48 2.28
CA VAL A 150 -0.58 7.53 2.24
C VAL A 150 0.81 6.96 1.94
N PHE A 151 1.14 5.80 2.53
CA PHE A 151 2.39 5.10 2.19
C PHE A 151 2.43 4.72 0.71
N TYR A 152 1.31 4.27 0.11
CA TYR A 152 1.23 3.99 -1.32
C TYR A 152 1.51 5.23 -2.19
N TYR A 153 0.99 6.40 -1.80
CA TYR A 153 1.27 7.66 -2.48
C TYR A 153 2.76 8.01 -2.42
N LEU A 154 3.36 7.94 -1.23
CA LEU A 154 4.76 8.27 -1.01
C LEU A 154 5.71 7.33 -1.77
N VAL A 155 5.50 6.01 -1.68
CA VAL A 155 6.37 5.05 -2.39
C VAL A 155 6.22 5.15 -3.90
N THR A 156 5.04 5.55 -4.41
CA THR A 156 4.84 5.81 -5.84
C THR A 156 5.68 7.01 -6.27
N LEU A 157 5.61 8.14 -5.56
CA LEU A 157 6.42 9.32 -5.88
C LEU A 157 7.93 9.03 -5.80
N LEU A 158 8.37 8.36 -4.73
CA LEU A 158 9.77 7.96 -4.55
C LEU A 158 10.24 7.01 -5.68
N PHE A 159 9.40 6.07 -6.10
CA PHE A 159 9.72 5.19 -7.21
C PHE A 159 9.91 5.98 -8.52
N MET A 160 8.97 6.87 -8.84
CA MET A 160 8.97 7.65 -10.08
C MET A 160 10.11 8.66 -10.20
N THR A 161 10.51 9.24 -9.07
CA THR A 161 11.65 10.17 -8.96
C THR A 161 12.99 9.46 -8.84
N GLY A 162 13.01 8.14 -8.69
CA GLY A 162 14.24 7.37 -8.43
C GLY A 162 14.74 7.47 -6.99
N ALA A 163 14.05 8.21 -6.11
CA ALA A 163 14.36 8.39 -4.69
C ALA A 163 13.83 7.29 -3.76
N HIS A 164 13.21 6.22 -4.30
CA HIS A 164 13.29 4.88 -3.70
C HIS A 164 14.79 4.54 -3.55
N ARG A 165 15.27 3.38 -3.10
CA ARG A 165 16.68 3.24 -2.59
C ARG A 165 17.04 4.12 -1.36
N ARG A 166 16.65 5.39 -1.25
CA ARG A 166 16.88 6.28 -0.09
C ARG A 166 15.90 6.04 1.08
N SER A 167 15.37 4.82 1.29
CA SER A 167 14.41 4.57 2.39
C SER A 167 14.99 4.75 3.78
N GLY A 168 16.29 4.54 3.97
CA GLY A 168 16.95 4.72 5.27
C GLY A 168 16.85 6.17 5.75
N PRO A 169 17.38 7.14 4.97
CA PRO A 169 17.22 8.56 5.27
C PRO A 169 15.75 8.98 5.39
N VAL A 170 14.86 8.48 4.53
CA VAL A 170 13.42 8.80 4.62
C VAL A 170 12.81 8.29 5.93
N ALA A 171 13.14 7.07 6.38
CA ALA A 171 12.66 6.53 7.65
C ALA A 171 13.12 7.39 8.84
N VAL A 172 14.40 7.80 8.85
CA VAL A 172 14.94 8.68 9.89
C VAL A 172 14.36 10.07 9.83
N ALA A 173 14.10 10.62 8.63
CA ALA A 173 13.45 11.91 8.49
C ALA A 173 12.04 11.90 9.10
N PHE A 174 11.24 10.86 8.84
CA PHE A 174 9.92 10.71 9.48
C PHE A 174 10.02 10.51 11.00
N ALA A 175 10.98 9.73 11.48
CA ALA A 175 11.19 9.53 12.92
C ALA A 175 11.66 10.80 13.64
N GLY A 176 12.57 11.56 13.03
CA GLY A 176 13.02 12.85 13.53
C GLY A 176 11.89 13.88 13.50
N ALA A 177 11.10 13.92 12.43
CA ALA A 177 9.90 14.76 12.35
C ALA A 177 8.88 14.40 13.43
N ALA A 178 8.65 13.11 13.72
CA ALA A 178 7.78 12.67 14.81
C ALA A 178 8.25 13.21 16.17
N LEU A 179 9.56 13.16 16.44
CA LEU A 179 10.15 13.70 17.67
C LEU A 179 10.05 15.23 17.76
N LEU A 180 10.28 15.95 16.67
CA LEU A 180 10.38 17.42 16.68
C LEU A 180 9.02 18.10 16.57
N LEU A 181 8.11 17.54 15.78
CA LEU A 181 6.80 18.13 15.48
C LEU A 181 5.70 17.67 16.45
N GLY A 182 5.96 16.64 17.27
CA GLY A 182 4.98 16.10 18.24
C GLY A 182 4.31 17.15 19.13
N PRO A 183 5.04 18.10 19.75
CA PRO A 183 4.44 19.15 20.59
C PRO A 183 3.62 20.19 19.82
N TRP A 184 3.91 20.40 18.54
CA TRP A 184 3.42 21.52 17.74
C TRP A 184 2.18 21.17 16.91
N ALA A 185 1.81 19.90 16.92
CA ALA A 185 0.69 19.30 16.22
C ALA A 185 -0.66 20.04 16.36
N ALA A 186 -0.97 20.51 17.56
CA ALA A 186 -2.27 21.11 17.85
C ALA A 186 -2.47 22.48 17.17
N ALA A 187 -1.37 23.14 16.79
CA ALA A 187 -1.42 24.49 16.26
C ALA A 187 -1.82 24.56 14.77
N TRP A 188 -1.70 23.47 14.00
CA TRP A 188 -1.77 23.50 12.53
C TRP A 188 -3.01 22.81 11.96
N SER A 189 -4.15 22.89 12.67
CA SER A 189 -5.41 22.30 12.20
C SER A 189 -5.99 23.08 11.00
N LEU A 190 -6.40 22.40 9.92
CA LEU A 190 -7.12 23.00 8.76
C LEU A 190 -8.62 23.24 9.01
N ARG A 191 -9.14 22.79 10.16
CA ARG A 191 -10.57 22.88 10.49
C ARG A 191 -11.10 24.29 10.74
N PRO A 192 -10.34 25.24 11.31
CA PRO A 192 -10.78 26.63 11.42
C PRO A 192 -11.11 27.26 10.05
N GLU A 193 -10.38 26.86 9.01
CA GLU A 193 -10.51 27.43 7.66
C GLU A 193 -11.52 26.67 6.79
N PHE A 194 -11.63 25.34 6.95
CA PHE A 194 -12.47 24.50 6.10
C PHE A 194 -13.45 23.65 6.89
N THR A 195 -14.71 23.61 6.42
CA THR A 195 -15.67 22.62 6.92
C THR A 195 -15.26 21.21 6.51
N VAL A 196 -15.63 20.21 7.32
CA VAL A 196 -15.37 18.79 7.02
C VAL A 196 -15.91 18.37 5.65
N ARG A 197 -17.07 18.94 5.23
CA ARG A 197 -17.66 18.69 3.92
C ARG A 197 -16.79 19.23 2.77
N GLN A 198 -16.32 20.48 2.88
CA GLN A 198 -15.43 21.09 1.88
C GLN A 198 -14.11 20.32 1.78
N LEU A 199 -13.51 19.98 2.93
CA LEU A 199 -12.25 19.24 2.95
C LEU A 199 -12.39 17.83 2.35
N THR A 200 -13.50 17.15 2.65
CA THR A 200 -13.80 15.83 2.06
C THR A 200 -14.00 15.92 0.56
N ALA A 201 -14.76 16.90 0.07
CA ALA A 201 -14.98 17.10 -1.36
C ALA A 201 -13.67 17.43 -2.11
N GLY A 202 -12.86 18.36 -1.57
CA GLY A 202 -11.56 18.71 -2.14
C GLY A 202 -10.60 17.52 -2.17
N THR A 203 -10.55 16.75 -1.08
CA THR A 203 -9.74 15.53 -1.00
C THR A 203 -10.19 14.49 -2.02
N ALA A 204 -11.49 14.24 -2.14
CA ALA A 204 -12.03 13.30 -3.12
C ALA A 204 -11.68 13.72 -4.55
N LEU A 205 -11.76 15.01 -4.87
CA LEU A 205 -11.40 15.55 -6.19
C LEU A 205 -9.91 15.36 -6.49
N ILE A 206 -9.02 15.69 -5.54
CA ILE A 206 -7.56 15.52 -5.71
C ILE A 206 -7.22 14.03 -5.82
N VAL A 207 -7.85 13.17 -5.00
CA VAL A 207 -7.64 11.72 -5.07
C VAL A 207 -8.08 11.16 -6.42
N ALA A 208 -9.28 11.51 -6.89
CA ALA A 208 -9.77 11.07 -8.18
C ALA A 208 -8.85 11.53 -9.33
N THR A 209 -8.46 12.81 -9.33
CA THR A 209 -7.57 13.39 -10.35
C THR A 209 -6.19 12.73 -10.34
N GLY A 210 -5.59 12.59 -9.16
CA GLY A 210 -4.29 11.96 -8.98
C GLY A 210 -4.29 10.49 -9.42
N LEU A 211 -5.33 9.72 -9.07
CA LEU A 211 -5.48 8.34 -9.51
C LEU A 211 -5.68 8.25 -11.03
N LEU A 212 -6.51 9.11 -11.63
CA LEU A 212 -6.67 9.16 -13.08
C LEU A 212 -5.33 9.39 -13.77
N PHE A 213 -4.55 10.35 -13.28
CA PHE A 213 -3.21 10.65 -13.79
C PHE A 213 -2.26 9.46 -13.70
N LEU A 214 -2.28 8.72 -12.58
CA LEU A 214 -1.49 7.50 -12.40
C LEU A 214 -1.86 6.39 -13.40
N LEU A 215 -3.11 6.36 -13.88
CA LEU A 215 -3.63 5.35 -14.81
C LEU A 215 -3.41 5.69 -16.30
N THR A 216 -2.97 6.91 -16.64
CA THR A 216 -2.78 7.38 -18.03
C THR A 216 -1.58 6.75 -18.77
N GLY A 217 -0.65 6.10 -18.06
CA GLY A 217 0.56 5.51 -18.64
C GLY A 217 1.62 6.53 -19.11
N ARG A 218 1.34 7.84 -19.06
CA ARG A 218 2.28 8.91 -19.41
C ARG A 218 3.09 9.31 -18.20
N ARG A 219 4.42 9.21 -18.27
CA ARG A 219 5.32 9.48 -17.14
C ARG A 219 5.10 10.86 -16.49
N ALA A 220 4.94 11.91 -17.30
CA ALA A 220 4.71 13.27 -16.78
C ALA A 220 3.41 13.37 -15.97
N ALA A 221 2.29 12.89 -16.53
CA ALA A 221 1.01 12.87 -15.85
C ALA A 221 1.06 12.01 -14.57
N GLN A 222 1.65 10.81 -14.65
CA GLN A 222 1.84 9.94 -13.50
C GLN A 222 2.68 10.60 -12.39
N LEU A 223 3.70 11.38 -12.73
CA LEU A 223 4.54 12.08 -11.75
C LEU A 223 3.74 13.18 -11.06
N THR A 224 2.98 13.97 -11.83
CA THR A 224 2.07 14.98 -11.27
C THR A 224 1.03 14.34 -10.35
N GLY A 225 0.41 13.23 -10.78
CA GLY A 225 -0.54 12.48 -9.96
C GLY A 225 0.09 11.95 -8.66
N ALA A 226 1.31 11.38 -8.75
CA ALA A 226 2.04 10.91 -7.58
C ALA A 226 2.40 12.06 -6.61
N ALA A 227 2.83 13.22 -7.14
CA ALA A 227 3.18 14.39 -6.35
C ALA A 227 1.95 14.99 -5.65
N LEU A 228 0.82 15.12 -6.37
CA LEU A 228 -0.45 15.60 -5.81
C LEU A 228 -0.93 14.71 -4.66
N LEU A 229 -0.95 13.40 -4.86
CA LEU A 229 -1.42 12.46 -3.83
C LEU A 229 -0.48 12.38 -2.62
N ALA A 230 0.84 12.37 -2.85
CA ALA A 230 1.81 12.36 -1.77
C ALA A 230 1.76 13.66 -0.97
N GLY A 231 1.67 14.81 -1.65
CA GLY A 231 1.51 16.11 -1.02
C GLY A 231 0.22 16.20 -0.19
N LEU A 232 -0.92 15.79 -0.76
CA LEU A 232 -2.20 15.71 -0.06
C LEU A 232 -2.09 14.85 1.20
N GLY A 233 -1.54 13.63 1.08
CA GLY A 233 -1.37 12.72 2.21
C GLY A 233 -0.54 13.31 3.34
N LEU A 234 0.59 13.97 3.01
CA LEU A 234 1.46 14.60 4.01
C LEU A 234 0.82 15.81 4.68
N VAL A 235 0.17 16.68 3.89
CA VAL A 235 -0.52 17.87 4.42
C VAL A 235 -1.63 17.45 5.37
N LEU A 236 -2.51 16.53 4.97
CA LEU A 236 -3.59 16.07 5.83
C LEU A 236 -3.07 15.35 7.09
N MET A 237 -1.96 14.63 6.99
CA MET A 237 -1.34 13.92 8.11
C MET A 237 -0.89 14.86 9.23
N VAL A 238 -0.27 15.98 8.86
CA VAL A 238 0.26 16.95 9.82
C VAL A 238 -0.81 17.94 10.25
N ALA A 239 -1.69 18.33 9.33
CA ALA A 239 -2.56 19.48 9.52
C ALA A 239 -4.03 19.14 9.80
N ASN A 240 -4.47 17.88 9.73
CA ASN A 240 -5.89 17.56 9.97
C ASN A 240 -6.17 16.13 10.50
N GLY A 241 -5.12 15.35 10.78
CA GLY A 241 -5.21 14.01 11.37
C GLY A 241 -6.07 13.95 12.63
N ARG A 242 -6.78 12.84 12.83
CA ARG A 242 -7.48 12.56 14.10
C ARG A 242 -6.55 12.12 15.22
N SER A 243 -5.43 11.50 14.87
CA SER A 243 -4.35 11.15 15.78
C SER A 243 -3.32 12.26 15.82
N THR A 244 -2.42 12.15 16.79
CA THR A 244 -1.30 13.07 16.87
C THR A 244 -0.35 12.87 15.67
N PRO A 245 0.18 13.95 15.08
CA PRO A 245 1.20 13.91 14.03
C PRO A 245 2.41 13.05 14.38
N TRP A 246 2.83 12.97 15.65
CA TRP A 246 3.99 12.15 16.01
C TRP A 246 3.70 10.65 15.80
N GLU A 247 2.54 10.13 16.22
CA GLU A 247 2.14 8.74 16.00
C GLU A 247 2.06 8.43 14.50
N SER A 248 1.43 9.34 13.76
CA SER A 248 1.25 9.28 12.31
C SER A 248 2.56 9.23 11.52
N LEU A 249 3.50 10.12 11.85
CA LEU A 249 4.83 10.18 11.23
C LEU A 249 5.66 8.95 11.64
N LEU A 250 5.52 8.47 12.87
CA LEU A 250 6.21 7.28 13.36
C LEU A 250 5.70 5.99 12.70
N ILE A 251 4.41 5.91 12.36
CA ILE A 251 3.88 4.84 11.51
C ILE A 251 4.61 4.83 10.16
N LEU A 252 4.74 5.98 9.50
CA LEU A 252 5.47 6.07 8.22
C LEU A 252 6.94 5.68 8.38
N ALA A 253 7.61 6.13 9.45
CA ALA A 253 8.98 5.72 9.77
C ALA A 253 9.12 4.19 9.95
N THR A 254 8.15 3.57 10.61
CA THR A 254 8.06 2.12 10.81
C THR A 254 7.85 1.38 9.49
N MET A 255 6.96 1.88 8.62
CA MET A 255 6.77 1.31 7.28
C MET A 255 8.04 1.43 6.43
N PHE A 256 8.69 2.60 6.39
CA PHE A 256 9.96 2.74 5.66
C PHE A 256 11.08 1.88 6.24
N SER A 257 11.05 1.58 7.55
CA SER A 257 11.97 0.63 8.15
C SER A 257 11.80 -0.79 7.62
N GLY A 258 10.56 -1.25 7.38
CA GLY A 258 10.31 -2.50 6.65
C GLY A 258 10.98 -2.51 5.27
N THR A 259 10.97 -1.36 4.58
CA THR A 259 11.67 -1.21 3.28
C THR A 259 13.18 -1.26 3.45
N VAL A 260 13.74 -0.59 4.47
CA VAL A 260 15.18 -0.66 4.80
C VAL A 260 15.61 -2.11 5.02
N ILE A 261 14.85 -2.89 5.79
CA ILE A 261 15.14 -4.30 6.04
C ILE A 261 15.10 -5.11 4.75
N TYR A 262 14.09 -4.90 3.89
CA TYR A 262 14.04 -5.53 2.57
C TYR A 262 15.29 -5.23 1.74
N ARG A 263 15.74 -3.97 1.70
CA ARG A 263 16.94 -3.56 0.95
C ARG A 263 18.21 -4.20 1.51
N ALA A 264 18.34 -4.27 2.82
CA ALA A 264 19.47 -4.93 3.49
C ALA A 264 19.53 -6.42 3.15
N GLU A 265 18.38 -7.08 3.11
CA GLU A 265 18.31 -8.49 2.71
C GLU A 265 18.67 -8.71 1.23
N ARG A 266 18.30 -7.76 0.36
CA ARG A 266 18.68 -7.79 -1.06
C ARG A 266 20.11 -7.35 -1.34
N GLY A 267 20.88 -7.00 -0.31
CA GLY A 267 22.25 -6.50 -0.47
C GLY A 267 22.33 -5.11 -1.11
N GLN A 268 21.22 -4.37 -1.18
CA GLN A 268 21.17 -3.02 -1.75
C GLN A 268 21.71 -1.96 -0.78
N ILE A 269 21.72 -2.25 0.52
CA ILE A 269 22.34 -1.42 1.55
C ILE A 269 23.16 -2.30 2.50
N ARG A 270 24.23 -1.74 3.08
CA ARG A 270 25.06 -2.42 4.07
C ARG A 270 24.23 -2.73 5.32
N ARG A 271 24.37 -3.96 5.86
CA ARG A 271 23.63 -4.39 7.07
C ARG A 271 23.83 -3.44 8.25
N GLY A 272 25.05 -2.96 8.49
CA GLY A 272 25.33 -1.99 9.55
C GLY A 272 24.55 -0.68 9.39
N ALA A 273 24.39 -0.18 8.16
CA ALA A 273 23.59 1.01 7.90
C ALA A 273 22.10 0.75 8.15
N ALA A 274 21.60 -0.43 7.76
CA ALA A 274 20.22 -0.83 8.05
C ALA A 274 19.93 -0.90 9.56
N TRP A 275 20.85 -1.48 10.33
CA TRP A 275 20.76 -1.52 11.79
C TRP A 275 20.75 -0.11 12.40
N ALA A 276 21.59 0.79 11.90
CA ALA A 276 21.59 2.19 12.36
C ALA A 276 20.26 2.89 12.08
N TYR A 277 19.73 2.78 10.85
CA TYR A 277 18.44 3.39 10.49
C TYR A 277 17.29 2.83 11.33
N CYS A 278 17.17 1.51 11.44
CA CYS A 278 16.12 0.88 12.26
C CYS A 278 16.28 1.20 13.75
N GLY A 279 17.51 1.21 14.27
CA GLY A 279 17.80 1.58 15.64
C GLY A 279 17.39 3.02 15.96
N LEU A 280 17.68 3.97 15.06
CA LEU A 280 17.24 5.36 15.21
C LEU A 280 15.71 5.48 15.23
N VAL A 281 15.00 4.75 14.37
CA VAL A 281 13.52 4.74 14.38
C VAL A 281 12.98 4.14 15.66
N ILE A 282 13.58 3.07 16.19
CA ILE A 282 13.17 2.45 17.46
C ILE A 282 13.39 3.42 18.62
N VAL A 283 14.57 4.04 18.70
CA VAL A 283 14.91 5.01 19.74
C VAL A 283 13.98 6.22 19.68
N ALA A 284 13.79 6.77 18.49
CA ALA A 284 12.89 7.90 18.28
C ALA A 284 11.44 7.55 18.62
N GLY A 285 10.96 6.38 18.22
CA GLY A 285 9.60 5.94 18.54
C GLY A 285 9.35 5.69 20.02
N THR A 286 10.38 5.19 20.71
CA THR A 286 10.35 5.01 22.17
C THR A 286 10.36 6.35 22.89
N ALA A 287 11.27 7.24 22.51
CA ALA A 287 11.37 8.58 23.10
C ALA A 287 10.11 9.42 22.83
N ALA A 288 9.59 9.41 21.59
CA ALA A 288 8.35 10.12 21.25
C ALA A 288 7.16 9.60 22.07
N GLY A 289 7.02 8.28 22.22
CA GLY A 289 5.99 7.70 23.08
C GLY A 289 6.12 8.13 24.54
N LEU A 290 7.33 8.06 25.12
CA LEU A 290 7.55 8.49 26.50
C LEU A 290 7.32 9.99 26.73
N LEU A 291 7.62 10.83 25.74
CA LEU A 291 7.50 12.28 25.85
C LEU A 291 6.09 12.79 25.55
N TYR A 292 5.38 12.16 24.60
CA TYR A 292 4.17 12.73 24.00
C TYR A 292 2.93 11.86 24.14
N ASP A 293 3.04 10.61 24.59
CA ASP A 293 1.88 9.76 24.87
C ASP A 293 1.23 10.09 26.22
N ASP A 294 0.95 11.37 26.44
CA ASP A 294 0.15 11.83 27.56
C ASP A 294 -1.30 11.99 27.08
N LYS A 295 -2.25 11.46 27.85
CA LYS A 295 -3.70 11.62 27.62
C LYS A 295 -4.11 13.10 27.52
N GLN A 296 -3.27 14.02 28.01
CA GLN A 296 -3.48 15.48 27.94
C GLN A 296 -2.89 16.15 26.70
N ALA A 297 -1.99 15.51 25.94
CA ALA A 297 -1.53 16.03 24.65
C ALA A 297 -2.71 16.04 23.67
N GLN A 298 -3.00 17.20 23.10
CA GLN A 298 -4.32 17.49 22.54
C GLN A 298 -4.84 16.41 21.54
N ILE A 299 -6.00 15.84 21.90
CA ILE A 299 -7.01 15.13 21.08
C ILE A 299 -6.74 13.65 20.65
N ARG A 300 -6.25 12.77 21.55
CA ARG A 300 -6.35 11.27 21.48
C ARG A 300 -5.14 10.55 20.88
N THR A 301 -4.10 10.34 21.68
CA THR A 301 -3.22 9.20 21.42
C THR A 301 -4.01 7.89 21.51
N TRP A 302 -3.56 6.85 20.80
CA TRP A 302 -4.33 5.60 20.70
C TRP A 302 -4.21 4.71 21.92
N THR A 303 -3.14 4.87 22.69
CA THR A 303 -2.78 4.01 23.82
C THR A 303 -3.25 4.59 25.14
N ALA A 304 -3.40 3.70 26.13
CA ALA A 304 -3.82 4.12 27.47
C ALA A 304 -2.66 4.67 28.29
N SER A 305 -1.40 4.47 27.91
CA SER A 305 -0.26 5.05 28.63
C SER A 305 1.01 5.02 27.75
N PRO A 306 2.01 5.85 28.06
CA PRO A 306 3.31 5.79 27.39
C PRO A 306 3.96 4.41 27.44
N ILE A 307 3.77 3.70 28.54
CA ILE A 307 4.32 2.36 28.73
C ILE A 307 3.62 1.37 27.80
N ALA A 308 2.30 1.48 27.66
CA ALA A 308 1.52 0.66 26.74
C ALA A 308 1.92 0.89 25.28
N TRP A 309 2.20 2.13 24.88
CA TRP A 309 2.77 2.45 23.57
C TRP A 309 4.13 1.78 23.38
N VAL A 310 5.08 2.07 24.27
CA VAL A 310 6.46 1.61 24.13
C VAL A 310 6.54 0.09 24.09
N SER A 311 5.84 -0.59 25.00
CA SER A 311 5.84 -2.05 25.07
C SER A 311 5.22 -2.68 23.83
N ALA A 312 4.09 -2.16 23.34
CA ALA A 312 3.42 -2.64 22.13
C ALA A 312 4.27 -2.40 20.87
N PHE A 313 4.83 -1.20 20.74
CA PHE A 313 5.72 -0.82 19.65
C PHE A 313 6.95 -1.72 19.59
N LEU A 314 7.68 -1.87 20.69
CA LEU A 314 8.87 -2.72 20.77
C LEU A 314 8.53 -4.19 20.53
N ALA A 315 7.40 -4.68 21.04
CA ALA A 315 6.95 -6.04 20.79
C ALA A 315 6.63 -6.30 19.31
N GLY A 316 6.05 -5.32 18.60
CA GLY A 316 5.78 -5.43 17.16
C GLY A 316 7.07 -5.54 16.35
N TRP A 317 8.07 -4.74 16.70
CA TRP A 317 9.43 -4.83 16.14
C TRP A 317 10.11 -6.16 16.49
N ALA A 318 9.97 -6.63 17.72
CA ALA A 318 10.52 -7.91 18.17
C ALA A 318 9.89 -9.08 17.42
N LEU A 319 8.56 -9.11 17.25
CA LEU A 319 7.86 -10.13 16.47
C LEU A 319 8.40 -10.19 15.05
N PHE A 320 8.52 -9.02 14.38
CA PHE A 320 9.06 -8.96 13.04
C PHE A 320 10.52 -9.43 12.98
N GLY A 321 11.35 -9.02 13.95
CA GLY A 321 12.75 -9.43 14.06
C GLY A 321 12.94 -10.94 14.29
N VAL A 322 12.13 -11.54 15.15
CA VAL A 322 12.10 -12.99 15.41
C VAL A 322 11.66 -13.74 14.16
N ALA A 323 10.56 -13.32 13.53
CA ALA A 323 10.08 -13.93 12.28
C ALA A 323 11.13 -13.81 11.16
N MET A 324 11.80 -12.67 11.06
CA MET A 324 12.89 -12.43 10.12
C MET A 324 14.09 -13.34 10.39
N ARG A 325 14.43 -13.62 11.66
CA ARG A 325 15.47 -14.61 12.02
C ARG A 325 15.06 -16.03 11.57
N LEU A 326 13.77 -16.35 11.67
CA LEU A 326 13.20 -17.64 11.29
C LEU A 326 12.86 -17.75 9.78
N ARG A 327 13.09 -16.71 8.97
CA ARG A 327 12.67 -16.66 7.55
C ARG A 327 13.16 -17.79 6.64
N ARG A 328 14.24 -18.47 7.02
CA ARG A 328 14.78 -19.62 6.27
C ARG A 328 14.15 -20.95 6.68
N ARG A 329 13.35 -20.96 7.75
CA ARG A 329 12.61 -22.13 8.22
C ARG A 329 11.25 -22.20 7.53
N ARG A 330 10.74 -23.43 7.37
CA ARG A 330 9.38 -23.64 6.88
C ARG A 330 8.40 -23.21 7.96
N MET A 331 7.48 -22.31 7.62
CA MET A 331 6.44 -21.88 8.54
C MET A 331 5.31 -22.91 8.60
N PRO A 332 4.67 -23.09 9.77
CA PRO A 332 3.49 -23.94 9.89
C PRO A 332 2.38 -23.51 8.93
N ALA A 333 1.77 -24.48 8.25
CA ALA A 333 0.71 -24.22 7.26
C ALA A 333 -0.46 -23.39 7.84
N PRO A 334 -0.97 -23.66 9.07
CA PRO A 334 -2.04 -22.86 9.65
C PRO A 334 -1.68 -21.37 9.80
N LEU A 335 -0.45 -21.06 10.21
CA LEU A 335 0.00 -19.67 10.35
C LEU A 335 0.12 -18.96 9.01
N THR A 336 0.62 -19.66 7.99
CA THR A 336 0.69 -19.10 6.62
C THR A 336 -0.70 -18.89 6.02
N TRP A 337 -1.64 -19.81 6.26
CA TRP A 337 -3.02 -19.69 5.81
C TRP A 337 -3.73 -18.53 6.50
N LEU A 338 -3.52 -18.38 7.81
CA LEU A 338 -4.04 -17.25 8.57
C LEU A 338 -3.52 -15.90 8.03
N GLY A 339 -2.25 -15.85 7.64
CA GLY A 339 -1.67 -14.70 6.94
C GLY A 339 -2.28 -14.40 5.58
N LEU A 340 -2.66 -15.46 4.84
CA LEU A 340 -3.33 -15.34 3.55
C LEU A 340 -4.70 -14.68 3.68
N VAL A 341 -5.50 -15.12 4.66
CA VAL A 341 -6.85 -14.57 4.93
C VAL A 341 -6.83 -13.38 5.89
N SER A 342 -5.65 -12.89 6.29
CA SER A 342 -5.49 -11.90 7.37
C SER A 342 -6.26 -10.60 7.13
N PHE A 343 -6.43 -10.22 5.85
CA PHE A 343 -7.17 -9.01 5.49
C PHE A 343 -8.67 -9.17 5.81
N SER A 344 -9.23 -10.35 5.52
CA SER A 344 -10.61 -10.67 5.89
C SER A 344 -10.79 -10.76 7.41
N VAL A 345 -9.88 -11.44 8.11
CA VAL A 345 -9.89 -11.51 9.59
C VAL A 345 -9.89 -10.10 10.20
N TYR A 346 -9.00 -9.24 9.70
CA TYR A 346 -8.85 -7.87 10.17
C TYR A 346 -10.10 -7.02 9.91
N LEU A 347 -10.80 -7.20 8.79
CA LEU A 347 -11.95 -6.37 8.47
C LEU A 347 -13.26 -6.87 9.12
N LEU A 348 -13.44 -8.19 9.21
CA LEU A 348 -14.69 -8.81 9.68
C LEU A 348 -14.83 -8.84 11.20
N HIS A 349 -13.73 -8.73 11.97
CA HIS A 349 -13.81 -8.95 13.41
C HIS A 349 -14.72 -7.94 14.13
N ARG A 350 -14.72 -6.65 13.77
CA ARG A 350 -15.60 -5.63 14.38
C ARG A 350 -17.09 -5.87 14.04
N PRO A 351 -17.47 -6.06 12.75
CA PRO A 351 -18.82 -6.51 12.40
C PRO A 351 -19.27 -7.75 13.15
N LEU A 352 -18.40 -8.75 13.27
CA LEU A 352 -18.74 -9.99 13.97
C LEU A 352 -18.91 -9.78 15.49
N ILE A 353 -18.04 -8.99 16.11
CA ILE A 353 -18.18 -8.58 17.52
C ILE A 353 -19.52 -7.86 17.73
N ALA A 354 -19.88 -6.93 16.84
CA ALA A 354 -21.15 -6.22 16.90
C ALA A 354 -22.37 -7.15 16.79
N THR A 355 -22.34 -8.11 15.85
CA THR A 355 -23.37 -9.16 15.76
C THR A 355 -23.43 -10.01 17.03
N MET A 356 -22.28 -10.32 17.61
CA MET A 356 -22.19 -11.10 18.85
C MET A 356 -22.78 -10.33 20.04
N SER A 357 -22.45 -9.05 20.21
CA SER A 357 -23.03 -8.17 21.24
C SER A 357 -24.56 -8.07 21.10
N TRP A 358 -25.07 -7.96 19.87
CA TRP A 358 -26.50 -8.01 19.60
C TRP A 358 -27.14 -9.34 20.05
N SER A 359 -26.46 -10.46 19.83
CA SER A 359 -26.95 -11.77 20.30
C SER A 359 -26.91 -11.93 21.82
N MET A 360 -25.89 -11.36 22.47
CA MET A 360 -25.72 -11.41 23.93
C MET A 360 -26.81 -10.64 24.67
N GLU A 361 -27.34 -9.58 24.11
CA GLU A 361 -28.48 -8.88 24.71
C GLU A 361 -29.72 -9.79 24.83
N LYS A 362 -29.91 -10.72 23.89
CA LYS A 362 -31.06 -11.65 23.90
C LYS A 362 -30.86 -12.84 24.83
N VAL A 363 -29.63 -13.35 24.90
CA VAL A 363 -29.29 -14.60 25.61
C VAL A 363 -28.67 -14.34 27.00
N GLY A 364 -28.30 -13.09 27.27
CA GLY A 364 -27.56 -12.67 28.47
C GLY A 364 -26.04 -12.69 28.25
N HIS A 365 -25.34 -11.79 28.94
CA HIS A 365 -23.87 -11.77 28.93
C HIS A 365 -23.30 -13.05 29.58
N PRO A 366 -22.23 -13.63 29.01
CA PRO A 366 -21.64 -14.83 29.58
C PRO A 366 -20.93 -14.53 30.91
N HIS A 367 -21.51 -15.03 32.00
CA HIS A 367 -20.88 -15.05 33.31
C HIS A 367 -20.12 -16.37 33.51
N GLY A 368 -18.91 -16.27 34.07
CA GLY A 368 -18.04 -17.41 34.35
C GLY A 368 -17.11 -17.78 33.20
N THR A 369 -15.89 -18.22 33.55
CA THR A 369 -14.79 -18.47 32.61
C THR A 369 -15.15 -19.48 31.52
N ALA A 370 -15.85 -20.56 31.86
CA ALA A 370 -16.22 -21.60 30.89
C ALA A 370 -17.14 -21.05 29.77
N ARG A 371 -18.16 -20.27 30.12
CA ARG A 371 -19.06 -19.66 29.12
C ARG A 371 -18.34 -18.63 28.28
N GLN A 372 -17.47 -17.81 28.88
CA GLN A 372 -16.65 -16.85 28.14
C GLN A 372 -15.73 -17.54 27.12
N LEU A 373 -15.09 -18.65 27.50
CA LEU A 373 -14.26 -19.45 26.59
C LEU A 373 -15.07 -20.04 25.42
N ILE A 374 -16.31 -20.48 25.67
CA ILE A 374 -17.21 -20.94 24.60
C ILE A 374 -17.50 -19.81 23.59
N TRP A 375 -17.80 -18.59 24.07
CA TRP A 375 -18.02 -17.44 23.18
C TRP A 375 -16.76 -17.04 22.41
N VAL A 376 -15.58 -17.09 23.03
CA VAL A 376 -14.30 -16.86 22.33
C VAL A 376 -14.11 -17.91 21.23
N ALA A 377 -14.35 -19.18 21.53
CA ALA A 377 -14.24 -20.26 20.53
C ALA A 377 -15.25 -20.10 19.40
N ALA A 378 -16.50 -19.74 19.71
CA ALA A 378 -17.55 -19.47 18.72
C ALA A 378 -17.16 -18.29 17.82
N PHE A 379 -16.68 -17.19 18.42
CA PHE A 379 -16.19 -16.02 17.68
C PHE A 379 -15.04 -16.38 16.75
N LEU A 380 -14.00 -17.06 17.25
CA LEU A 380 -12.85 -17.44 16.43
C LEU A 380 -13.25 -18.37 15.28
N THR A 381 -14.14 -19.33 15.55
CA THR A 381 -14.65 -20.25 14.53
C THR A 381 -15.41 -19.49 13.45
N ALA A 382 -16.37 -18.64 13.84
CA ALA A 382 -17.14 -17.83 12.91
C ALA A 382 -16.24 -16.88 12.10
N LEU A 383 -15.28 -16.22 12.77
CA LEU A 383 -14.34 -15.30 12.14
C LEU A 383 -13.50 -15.99 11.07
N LEU A 384 -12.95 -17.16 11.37
CA LEU A 384 -12.11 -17.90 10.43
C LEU A 384 -12.92 -18.48 9.25
N LEU A 385 -14.14 -18.98 9.50
CA LEU A 385 -15.03 -19.47 8.45
C LEU A 385 -15.47 -18.35 7.51
N LEU A 386 -15.95 -17.22 8.06
CA LEU A 386 -16.32 -16.04 7.27
C LEU A 386 -15.13 -15.48 6.51
N SER A 387 -13.94 -15.45 7.13
CA SER A 387 -12.72 -14.98 6.48
C SER A 387 -12.29 -15.87 5.31
N ALA A 388 -12.42 -17.19 5.46
CA ALA A 388 -12.18 -18.13 4.36
C ALA A 388 -13.17 -17.91 3.22
N LEU A 389 -14.45 -17.73 3.55
CA LEU A 389 -15.51 -17.50 2.58
C LEU A 389 -15.27 -16.20 1.80
N THR A 390 -15.06 -15.08 2.48
CA THR A 390 -14.84 -13.78 1.82
C THR A 390 -13.54 -13.73 1.06
N TYR A 391 -12.51 -14.43 1.52
CA TYR A 391 -11.25 -14.57 0.77
C TYR A 391 -11.49 -15.22 -0.60
N HIS A 392 -12.26 -16.31 -0.65
CA HIS A 392 -12.54 -17.03 -1.89
C HIS A 392 -13.60 -16.36 -2.78
N LEU A 393 -14.60 -15.70 -2.19
CA LEU A 393 -15.71 -15.10 -2.92
C LEU A 393 -15.49 -13.65 -3.33
N VAL A 394 -14.64 -12.89 -2.62
CA VAL A 394 -14.46 -11.45 -2.86
C VAL A 394 -13.02 -11.10 -3.16
N GLU A 395 -12.09 -11.43 -2.26
CA GLU A 395 -10.70 -11.02 -2.39
C GLU A 395 -10.02 -11.64 -3.62
N LEU A 396 -10.09 -12.97 -3.75
CA LEU A 396 -9.45 -13.69 -4.85
C LEU A 396 -10.06 -13.35 -6.23
N PRO A 397 -11.40 -13.24 -6.38
CA PRO A 397 -12.01 -12.74 -7.61
C PRO A 397 -11.60 -11.31 -7.96
N GLY A 398 -11.55 -10.40 -6.98
CA GLY A 398 -11.04 -9.03 -7.19
C GLY A 398 -9.62 -9.02 -7.75
N GLN A 399 -8.71 -9.78 -7.14
CA GLN A 399 -7.34 -9.92 -7.61
C GLN A 399 -7.23 -10.58 -9.00
N ARG A 400 -8.10 -11.56 -9.32
CA ARG A 400 -8.18 -12.18 -10.65
C ARG A 400 -8.65 -11.17 -11.70
N LEU A 401 -9.63 -10.34 -11.37
CA LEU A 401 -10.15 -9.29 -12.26
C LEU A 401 -9.06 -8.26 -12.59
N ALA A 402 -8.29 -7.81 -11.60
CA ALA A 402 -7.14 -6.93 -11.84
C ALA A 402 -6.13 -7.52 -12.84
N ARG A 403 -5.79 -8.81 -12.70
CA ARG A 403 -4.87 -9.47 -13.65
C ARG A 403 -5.44 -9.47 -15.07
N ARG A 404 -6.72 -9.84 -15.23
CA ARG A 404 -7.41 -9.84 -16.54
C ARG A 404 -7.42 -8.46 -17.20
N LEU A 405 -7.67 -7.39 -16.43
CA LEU A 405 -7.68 -6.03 -16.95
C LEU A 405 -6.30 -5.58 -17.44
N LEU A 406 -5.24 -5.94 -16.70
CA LEU A 406 -3.86 -5.62 -17.08
C LEU A 406 -3.39 -6.42 -18.29
N ASP A 407 -3.75 -7.70 -18.38
CA ASP A 407 -3.40 -8.56 -19.52
C ASP A 407 -4.11 -8.13 -20.81
N ARG A 408 -5.39 -7.74 -20.73
CA ARG A 408 -6.14 -7.16 -21.86
C ARG A 408 -5.49 -5.87 -22.36
N GLY A 409 -5.11 -4.98 -21.44
CA GLY A 409 -4.44 -3.72 -21.79
C GLY A 409 -3.14 -3.93 -22.55
N ARG A 410 -2.33 -4.91 -22.13
CA ARG A 410 -1.07 -5.27 -22.82
C ARG A 410 -1.30 -5.84 -24.22
N ARG A 411 -2.30 -6.70 -24.41
CA ARG A 411 -2.62 -7.28 -25.72
C ARG A 411 -3.08 -6.22 -26.72
N LEU A 412 -3.85 -5.23 -26.26
CA LEU A 412 -4.31 -4.12 -27.11
C LEU A 412 -3.16 -3.19 -27.52
N SER A 413 -2.19 -2.93 -26.64
CA SER A 413 -1.00 -2.13 -27.01
C SER A 413 -0.12 -2.85 -28.02
N THR A 414 0.15 -4.15 -27.82
CA THR A 414 0.98 -4.94 -28.75
C THR A 414 0.31 -5.16 -30.10
N GLY A 415 -1.03 -5.32 -30.13
CA GLY A 415 -1.78 -5.44 -31.40
C GLY A 415 -1.81 -4.15 -32.20
N ARG A 416 -1.81 -2.98 -31.54
CA ARG A 416 -1.76 -1.67 -32.21
C ARG A 416 -0.38 -1.37 -32.82
N GLU A 417 0.70 -1.82 -32.18
CA GLU A 417 2.06 -1.73 -32.72
C GLU A 417 2.29 -2.69 -33.89
N ALA A 418 1.63 -3.86 -33.91
CA ALA A 418 1.75 -4.84 -35.00
C ALA A 418 1.02 -4.44 -36.30
N VAL A 419 -0.01 -3.59 -36.23
CA VAL A 419 -0.77 -3.10 -37.40
C VAL A 419 -0.18 -1.81 -38.00
N ALA A 420 0.65 -1.09 -37.24
CA ALA A 420 1.29 0.15 -37.69
C ALA A 420 2.36 0.03 -38.83
N PRO A 421 3.00 -1.13 -39.12
CA PRO A 421 4.01 -1.19 -40.18
C PRO A 421 3.43 -1.24 -41.61
N GLU A 422 2.23 -1.83 -41.80
CA GLU A 422 1.72 -2.12 -43.17
C GLU A 422 1.13 -0.89 -43.87
N ALA A 423 0.51 0.03 -43.14
CA ALA A 423 -0.07 1.25 -43.73
C ALA A 423 1.00 2.24 -44.25
N SER A 424 2.24 2.12 -43.78
CA SER A 424 3.35 2.98 -44.20
C SER A 424 4.11 2.45 -45.43
N GLN A 425 3.98 1.15 -45.74
CA GLN A 425 4.58 0.53 -46.93
C GLN A 425 3.65 0.57 -48.15
N GLN A 426 2.33 0.53 -47.97
CA GLN A 426 1.38 0.62 -49.09
C GLN A 426 1.28 2.02 -49.73
N LEU A 427 1.72 3.09 -49.05
CA LEU A 427 1.74 4.44 -49.63
C LEU A 427 2.98 4.75 -50.48
N ARG A 428 3.94 3.81 -50.60
CA ARG A 428 5.18 3.99 -51.38
C ARG A 428 5.23 3.21 -52.70
N THR A 429 4.18 2.47 -53.05
CA THR A 429 4.12 1.67 -54.28
C THR A 429 2.91 2.04 -55.12
N THR A 430 2.88 3.26 -55.64
CA THR A 430 2.06 3.61 -56.81
C THR A 430 3.02 3.70 -58.00
N PRO A 431 3.00 2.77 -58.97
CA PRO A 431 3.80 2.90 -60.18
C PRO A 431 3.19 3.98 -61.07
N GLU A 432 4.01 4.97 -61.42
CA GLU A 432 3.73 5.96 -62.46
C GLU A 432 3.44 5.24 -63.79
N GLN A 433 2.19 5.27 -64.25
CA GLN A 433 1.81 4.77 -65.57
C GLN A 433 2.32 5.74 -66.64
N ARG A 434 3.33 5.30 -67.41
CA ARG A 434 3.72 5.93 -68.68
C ARG A 434 2.74 5.54 -69.79
N THR A 435 2.19 6.54 -70.46
CA THR A 435 1.43 6.43 -71.72
C THR A 435 2.38 6.47 -72.93
N PRO A 436 2.15 5.72 -74.03
CA PRO A 436 2.98 5.80 -75.24
C PRO A 436 2.35 6.58 -76.41
N ALA A 437 3.24 7.22 -77.18
CA ALA A 437 3.20 7.57 -78.61
C ALA A 437 2.32 8.74 -79.14
N GLY A 438 2.95 9.62 -79.94
CA GLY A 438 2.28 10.54 -80.87
C GLY A 438 3.11 11.75 -81.37
N THR A 439 3.98 11.51 -82.37
CA THR A 439 4.38 12.36 -83.53
C THR A 439 4.27 13.90 -83.48
N THR A 440 5.38 14.65 -83.65
CA THR A 440 5.73 15.49 -84.83
C THR A 440 7.01 16.34 -84.65
N ALA A 441 7.83 16.31 -85.72
CA ALA A 441 8.59 17.41 -86.35
C ALA A 441 9.77 18.14 -85.63
N ASP A 442 10.96 17.89 -86.21
CA ASP A 442 11.85 18.85 -86.88
C ASP A 442 13.16 19.38 -86.25
N LEU A 443 14.18 19.31 -87.12
CA LEU A 443 15.37 20.17 -87.32
C LEU A 443 16.63 20.02 -86.44
N THR A 444 17.60 19.32 -87.05
CA THR A 444 19.01 19.73 -87.30
C THR A 444 19.93 20.15 -86.14
N THR A 445 21.08 19.47 -86.00
CA THR A 445 22.44 20.00 -86.37
C THR A 445 23.56 19.28 -85.56
N THR A 446 24.37 18.51 -86.30
CA THR A 446 25.83 18.22 -86.19
C THR A 446 26.51 17.74 -84.89
N ALA A 447 27.30 16.66 -85.11
CA ALA A 447 28.71 16.46 -84.74
C ALA A 447 29.06 16.20 -83.26
N ASP A 448 30.08 15.44 -82.90
CA ASP A 448 30.88 14.36 -83.48
C ASP A 448 31.80 13.91 -82.31
N LEU A 449 32.37 12.70 -82.41
CA LEU A 449 33.62 12.26 -81.76
C LEU A 449 33.67 11.87 -80.26
N THR A 450 33.90 10.55 -80.10
CA THR A 450 34.99 9.88 -79.35
C THR A 450 34.93 9.67 -77.83
N THR A 451 34.78 8.38 -77.50
CA THR A 451 35.31 7.59 -76.36
C THR A 451 36.86 7.59 -76.28
N PRO A 452 37.56 6.83 -75.38
CA PRO A 452 37.15 6.05 -74.19
C PRO A 452 38.09 6.18 -72.95
N ASP A 453 37.68 5.50 -71.86
CA ASP A 453 38.45 4.70 -70.89
C ASP A 453 39.65 5.24 -70.09
N GLY A 454 39.68 4.85 -68.81
CA GLY A 454 40.85 4.97 -67.94
C GLY A 454 40.64 4.40 -66.54
N THR A 455 41.03 3.15 -66.36
CA THR A 455 40.82 2.23 -65.25
C THR A 455 41.83 2.36 -64.07
N THR A 456 41.31 2.36 -62.84
CA THR A 456 41.77 1.53 -61.67
C THR A 456 43.12 1.87 -60.94
N PRO A 457 43.54 1.16 -59.85
CA PRO A 457 43.56 1.73 -58.48
C PRO A 457 44.88 1.45 -57.71
N GLY A 458 45.00 1.86 -56.43
CA GLY A 458 46.06 1.33 -55.55
C GLY A 458 46.27 2.14 -54.26
N LYS A 459 45.81 1.64 -53.11
CA LYS A 459 46.62 1.03 -52.03
C LYS A 459 47.67 1.94 -51.38
N GLY A 460 47.54 2.15 -50.07
CA GLY A 460 48.67 2.55 -49.22
C GLY A 460 48.28 2.92 -47.79
N ARG A 461 48.35 1.94 -46.88
CA ARG A 461 48.28 2.14 -45.42
C ARG A 461 49.55 2.84 -44.90
N HIS A 462 49.42 3.76 -43.95
CA HIS A 462 50.37 3.98 -42.83
C HIS A 462 49.67 4.83 -41.74
N ARG A 463 49.44 4.27 -40.55
CA ARG A 463 50.21 4.40 -39.28
C ARG A 463 49.98 5.71 -38.50
N LEU A 464 49.49 5.48 -37.27
CA LEU A 464 49.86 6.10 -35.98
C LEU A 464 49.58 7.59 -35.75
N GLY A 465 49.00 7.88 -34.57
CA GLY A 465 49.00 9.22 -33.99
C GLY A 465 47.94 9.43 -32.92
N SER A 466 48.14 8.84 -31.75
CA SER A 466 47.49 9.22 -30.50
C SER A 466 47.93 10.63 -30.07
N TYR A 467 46.98 11.54 -29.78
CA TYR A 467 47.17 12.65 -28.84
C TYR A 467 45.81 13.11 -28.28
N GLN A 468 45.74 13.06 -26.95
CA GLN A 468 44.82 13.70 -25.99
C GLN A 468 43.35 13.29 -25.92
#